data_AF-A0A7V6DZA2-F1
#
_entry.id   AF-A0A7V6DZA2-F1
#
_cell.length_a   1.000
_cell.length_b   1.000
_cell.length_c   1.000
_cell.angle_alpha   90.00
_cell.angle_beta   90.00
_cell.angle_gamma   90.00
#
_symmetry.space_group_name_H-M   'P 1'
#
loop_
_entity.id
_entity.type
_entity.pdbx_description
1 polymer ?
#
loop_
_entity_poly.entity_id
_entity_poly.type
_entity_poly.pdbx_seq_one_letter_code
_entity_poly.pdbx_strand_id
1 'polypeptide(L)'
;MKATGVILALFFSGYPFMLFSQAGSSADILSLLHQPQAGKGIIKVNHSASIDNLLQKHISSSRKNNTIQGYRIRIFSDAGQQAREKANAARKKFSEAYPDITSYLTYQTPYFKVYVGDFRTKSEALKLYKQLQKSFPKAFIVTDKINPPKL
;
A
#
# COMPACT_ATOMS: atom_id res chain seq x y z
N MET A 1 61.64 -3.08 46.24
CA MET A 1 61.75 -4.50 45.84
C MET A 1 60.34 -5.10 45.82
N LYS A 2 59.99 -5.77 44.70
CA LYS A 2 58.80 -6.60 44.42
C LYS A 2 57.46 -5.84 44.37
N ALA A 3 56.79 -5.57 43.24
CA ALA A 3 56.50 -6.31 42.00
C ALA A 3 55.62 -7.54 42.19
N THR A 4 54.31 -7.37 41.96
CA THR A 4 53.24 -8.32 41.51
C THR A 4 51.92 -7.53 41.59
N GLY A 5 51.06 -7.33 40.60
CA GLY A 5 50.82 -8.00 39.33
C GLY A 5 49.42 -8.63 39.35
N VAL A 6 48.35 -7.87 39.06
CA VAL A 6 47.03 -8.42 38.68
C VAL A 6 46.37 -7.50 37.64
N ILE A 7 46.40 -7.93 36.39
CA ILE A 7 45.62 -7.37 35.28
C ILE A 7 44.28 -8.12 35.28
N LEU A 8 43.18 -7.42 35.56
CA LEU A 8 41.84 -7.97 35.41
C LEU A 8 41.36 -7.70 33.97
N ALA A 9 41.54 -8.69 33.10
CA ALA A 9 40.97 -8.72 31.77
C ALA A 9 39.45 -8.96 31.88
N LEU A 10 38.63 -7.95 31.59
CA LEU A 10 37.20 -8.14 31.38
C LEU A 10 36.99 -8.61 29.94
N PHE A 11 36.78 -9.92 29.81
CA PHE A 11 36.37 -10.62 28.60
C PHE A 11 35.03 -10.04 28.09
N PHE A 12 35.06 -9.39 26.93
CA PHE A 12 33.88 -9.21 26.09
C PHE A 12 33.47 -10.58 25.53
N SER A 13 32.65 -11.33 26.27
CA SER A 13 31.96 -12.49 25.72
C SER A 13 30.84 -11.99 24.81
N GLY A 14 31.01 -12.26 23.52
CA GLY A 14 30.01 -11.98 22.51
C GLY A 14 28.69 -12.71 22.83
N TYR A 15 27.67 -11.95 23.16
CA TYR A 15 26.30 -12.39 23.03
C TYR A 15 25.80 -11.94 21.66
N PRO A 16 25.28 -12.84 20.82
CA PRO A 16 24.64 -12.42 19.59
C PRO A 16 23.39 -11.62 19.99
N PHE A 17 23.38 -10.34 19.65
CA PHE A 17 22.17 -9.53 19.71
C PHE A 17 21.22 -10.11 18.66
N MET A 18 20.36 -11.04 19.08
CA MET A 18 19.26 -11.53 18.24
C MET A 18 18.37 -10.33 17.92
N LEU A 19 18.50 -9.83 16.69
CA LEU A 19 17.51 -8.95 16.09
C LEU A 19 16.21 -9.74 15.98
N PHE A 20 15.35 -9.57 16.98
CA PHE A 20 13.97 -10.01 16.90
C PHE A 20 13.31 -9.19 15.80
N SER A 21 13.17 -9.79 14.61
CA SER A 21 12.31 -9.24 13.57
C SER A 21 10.90 -9.19 14.15
N GLN A 22 10.42 -7.99 14.52
CA GLN A 22 9.00 -7.81 14.70
C GLN A 22 8.35 -8.01 13.34
N ALA A 23 7.85 -9.23 13.13
CA ALA A 23 6.82 -9.47 12.14
C ALA A 23 5.65 -8.55 12.50
N GLY A 24 5.55 -7.43 11.80
CA GLY A 24 4.44 -6.49 11.92
C GLY A 24 3.15 -7.15 11.42
N SER A 25 2.58 -8.02 12.24
CA SER A 25 1.17 -8.39 12.11
C SER A 25 0.39 -7.23 12.71
N SER A 26 -0.24 -6.44 11.84
CA SER A 26 -1.30 -5.51 12.26
C SER A 26 -2.22 -6.26 13.23
N ALA A 27 -2.32 -5.79 14.47
CA ALA A 27 -3.06 -6.49 15.53
C ALA A 27 -4.45 -6.90 15.03
N ASP A 28 -4.71 -8.20 14.97
CA ASP A 28 -6.01 -8.73 14.57
C ASP A 28 -7.07 -8.31 15.60
N ILE A 29 -8.27 -7.93 15.17
CA ILE A 29 -9.28 -7.33 16.05
C ILE A 29 -9.61 -8.23 17.25
N LEU A 30 -9.59 -9.55 17.08
CA LEU A 30 -9.83 -10.50 18.18
C LEU A 30 -8.73 -10.44 19.25
N SER A 31 -7.47 -10.22 18.89
CA SER A 31 -6.41 -10.09 19.90
C SER A 31 -6.53 -8.77 20.66
N LEU A 32 -6.99 -7.70 20.00
CA LEU A 32 -7.28 -6.42 20.66
C LEU A 32 -8.45 -6.53 21.65
N LEU A 33 -9.48 -7.30 21.34
CA LEU A 33 -10.63 -7.49 22.24
C LEU A 33 -10.29 -8.30 23.49
N HIS A 34 -9.35 -9.25 23.38
CA HIS A 34 -8.90 -10.04 24.52
C HIS A 34 -7.85 -9.33 25.40
N GLN A 35 -7.30 -8.20 24.93
CA GLN A 35 -6.30 -7.46 25.69
C GLN A 35 -6.98 -6.73 26.87
N PRO A 36 -6.62 -7.05 28.14
CA PRO A 36 -7.18 -6.36 29.29
C PRO A 36 -6.75 -4.89 29.28
N GLN A 37 -7.71 -3.99 29.45
CA GLN A 37 -7.50 -2.54 29.50
C GLN A 37 -7.96 -2.03 30.86
N ALA A 38 -7.10 -1.28 31.56
CA ALA A 38 -7.41 -0.75 32.89
C ALA A 38 -8.69 0.12 32.84
N GLY A 39 -9.62 -0.12 33.77
CA GLY A 39 -10.92 0.57 33.81
C GLY A 39 -11.96 0.09 32.78
N LYS A 40 -11.70 -0.99 32.03
CA LYS A 40 -12.66 -1.62 31.12
C LYS A 40 -12.98 -3.06 31.56
N GLY A 41 -14.14 -3.56 31.13
CA GLY A 41 -14.55 -4.94 31.37
C GLY A 41 -13.75 -5.95 30.55
N ILE A 42 -13.66 -7.20 31.04
CA ILE A 42 -13.01 -8.31 30.33
C ILE A 42 -13.99 -8.88 29.31
N ILE A 43 -13.61 -8.90 28.03
CA ILE A 43 -14.40 -9.50 26.96
C ILE A 43 -13.88 -10.92 26.71
N LYS A 44 -14.76 -11.92 26.83
CA LYS A 44 -14.48 -13.31 26.44
C LYS A 44 -15.30 -13.65 25.21
N VAL A 45 -14.65 -13.87 24.07
CA VAL A 45 -15.33 -14.24 22.82
C VAL A 45 -15.29 -15.76 22.67
N ASN A 46 -16.41 -16.44 22.93
CA ASN A 46 -16.49 -17.89 22.77
C ASN A 46 -16.92 -18.25 21.33
N HIS A 47 -16.05 -18.93 20.59
CA HIS A 47 -16.30 -19.38 19.22
C HIS A 47 -15.46 -20.62 18.91
N SER A 48 -15.81 -21.34 17.85
CA SER A 48 -15.09 -22.55 17.44
C SER A 48 -13.85 -22.21 16.61
N ALA A 49 -12.84 -23.09 16.62
CA ALA A 49 -11.63 -22.96 15.81
C ALA A 49 -11.92 -22.86 14.29
N SER A 50 -13.06 -23.39 13.82
CA SER A 50 -13.49 -23.23 12.43
C SER A 50 -13.84 -21.78 12.09
N ILE A 51 -14.41 -21.03 13.04
CA ILE A 51 -14.73 -19.61 12.86
C ILE A 51 -13.44 -18.78 12.81
N ASP A 52 -12.44 -19.09 13.65
CA ASP A 52 -11.12 -18.46 13.60
C ASP A 52 -10.49 -18.57 12.21
N ASN A 53 -10.47 -19.80 11.67
CA ASN A 53 -9.90 -20.07 10.36
C ASN A 53 -10.66 -19.33 9.24
N LEU A 54 -11.99 -19.29 9.30
CA LEU A 54 -12.80 -18.54 8.35
C LEU A 54 -12.55 -17.04 8.43
N LEU A 55 -12.43 -16.50 9.64
CA LEU A 55 -12.15 -15.09 9.86
C LEU A 55 -10.75 -14.73 9.35
N GLN A 56 -9.73 -15.52 9.67
CA GLN A 56 -8.37 -15.28 9.18
C GLN A 56 -8.29 -15.37 7.65
N LYS A 57 -9.01 -16.33 7.06
CA LYS A 57 -9.16 -16.43 5.59
C LYS A 57 -9.87 -15.22 5.00
N HIS A 58 -10.92 -14.74 5.65
CA HIS A 58 -11.65 -13.55 5.21
C HIS A 58 -10.79 -12.28 5.30
N ILE A 59 -10.09 -12.08 6.42
CA ILE A 59 -9.19 -10.93 6.64
C ILE A 59 -8.05 -10.95 5.62
N SER A 60 -7.40 -12.09 5.42
CA SER A 60 -6.32 -12.24 4.43
C SER A 60 -6.81 -12.00 3.00
N SER A 61 -8.00 -12.51 2.65
CA SER A 61 -8.62 -12.31 1.33
C SER A 61 -9.00 -10.84 1.11
N SER A 62 -9.54 -10.18 2.14
CA SER A 62 -9.95 -8.77 2.08
C SER A 62 -8.73 -7.85 2.01
N ARG A 63 -7.67 -8.13 2.76
CA ARG A 63 -6.38 -7.41 2.64
C ARG A 63 -5.80 -7.53 1.24
N LYS A 64 -5.91 -8.69 0.60
CA LYS A 64 -5.40 -8.92 -0.77
C LYS A 64 -6.21 -8.19 -1.85
N ASN A 65 -7.51 -7.99 -1.64
CA ASN A 65 -8.44 -7.44 -2.63
C ASN A 65 -9.10 -6.14 -2.16
N ASN A 66 -8.36 -5.24 -1.50
CA ASN A 66 -8.90 -3.98 -0.99
C ASN A 66 -9.07 -2.91 -2.11
N THR A 67 -9.71 -3.28 -3.20
CA THR A 67 -10.04 -2.38 -4.30
C THR A 67 -11.55 -2.28 -4.45
N ILE A 68 -12.04 -1.10 -4.76
CA ILE A 68 -13.46 -0.85 -4.98
C ILE A 68 -13.71 -0.44 -6.43
N GLN A 69 -14.94 -0.64 -6.92
CA GLN A 69 -15.32 -0.11 -8.22
C GLN A 69 -15.29 1.42 -8.17
N GLY A 70 -14.63 2.05 -9.15
CA GLY A 70 -14.57 3.50 -9.28
C GLY A 70 -14.16 3.92 -10.68
N TYR A 71 -13.52 5.09 -10.76
CA TYR A 71 -13.11 5.72 -12.00
C TYR A 71 -11.66 6.16 -11.94
N ARG A 72 -10.98 6.05 -13.07
CA ARG A 72 -9.65 6.63 -13.31
C ARG A 72 -9.65 7.43 -14.59
N ILE A 73 -8.67 8.29 -14.78
CA ILE A 73 -8.46 9.00 -16.05
C ILE A 73 -7.27 8.36 -16.75
N ARG A 74 -7.48 7.82 -17.95
CA ARG A 74 -6.40 7.38 -18.81
C ARG A 74 -5.85 8.59 -19.57
N ILE A 75 -4.59 8.96 -19.36
CA ILE A 75 -3.96 10.11 -20.02
C ILE A 75 -3.08 9.71 -21.22
N PHE A 76 -2.70 8.43 -21.30
CA PHE A 76 -1.89 7.88 -22.39
C PHE A 76 -2.30 6.45 -22.70
N SER A 77 -2.27 6.09 -23.97
CA SER A 77 -2.47 4.72 -24.47
C SER A 77 -1.83 4.63 -25.84
N ASP A 78 -0.79 3.83 -25.98
CA ASP A 78 -0.11 3.62 -27.26
C ASP A 78 0.53 2.23 -27.33
N ALA A 79 0.79 1.75 -28.53
CA ALA A 79 1.46 0.49 -28.81
C ALA A 79 2.73 0.74 -29.67
N GLY A 80 3.67 -0.20 -29.63
CA GLY A 80 4.92 -0.13 -30.41
C GLY A 80 6.17 0.09 -29.58
N GLN A 81 7.31 0.14 -30.27
CA GLN A 81 8.64 0.10 -29.63
C GLN A 81 8.88 1.24 -28.64
N GLN A 82 8.48 2.47 -29.00
CA GLN A 82 8.64 3.66 -28.17
C GLN A 82 7.49 3.90 -27.19
N ALA A 83 6.46 3.04 -27.17
CA ALA A 83 5.27 3.28 -26.35
C ALA A 83 5.59 3.30 -24.85
N ARG A 84 6.54 2.48 -24.41
CA ARG A 84 7.02 2.47 -23.02
C ARG A 84 7.67 3.79 -22.62
N GLU A 85 8.55 4.32 -23.46
CA GLU A 85 9.25 5.59 -23.21
C GLU A 85 8.27 6.75 -23.18
N LYS A 86 7.37 6.83 -24.16
CA LYS A 86 6.32 7.85 -24.23
C LYS A 86 5.35 7.77 -23.03
N ALA A 87 4.99 6.57 -22.59
CA ALA A 87 4.18 6.38 -21.39
C ALA A 87 4.89 6.90 -20.13
N ASN A 88 6.19 6.61 -19.98
CA ASN A 88 6.97 7.13 -18.85
C ASN A 88 7.10 8.66 -18.90
N ALA A 89 7.33 9.25 -20.08
CA ALA A 89 7.36 10.70 -20.24
C ALA A 89 6.02 11.35 -19.87
N ALA A 90 4.89 10.78 -20.33
CA ALA A 90 3.55 11.25 -19.98
C ALA A 90 3.29 11.14 -18.47
N ARG A 91 3.68 10.03 -17.84
CA ARG A 91 3.58 9.82 -16.40
C ARG A 91 4.40 10.85 -15.62
N LYS A 92 5.65 11.07 -16.01
CA LYS A 92 6.55 12.05 -15.38
C LYS A 92 5.95 13.45 -15.44
N LYS A 93 5.54 13.89 -16.64
CA LYS A 93 4.87 15.19 -16.84
C LYS A 93 3.64 15.35 -15.95
N PHE A 94 2.83 14.29 -15.79
CA PHE A 94 1.66 14.34 -14.92
C PHE A 94 2.05 14.44 -13.45
N SER A 95 2.98 13.62 -12.98
CA SER A 95 3.41 13.61 -11.58
C SER A 95 4.13 14.88 -11.15
N GLU A 96 4.81 15.58 -12.06
CA GLU A 96 5.38 16.92 -11.81
C GLU A 96 4.29 17.99 -11.65
N ALA A 97 3.21 17.91 -12.43
CA ALA A 97 2.11 18.88 -12.36
C ALA A 97 1.09 18.58 -11.26
N TYR A 98 0.95 17.32 -10.85
CA TYR A 98 -0.04 16.84 -9.88
C TYR A 98 0.62 15.88 -8.87
N PRO A 99 1.48 16.37 -7.98
CA PRO A 99 2.24 15.52 -7.05
C PRO A 99 1.35 14.74 -6.08
N ASP A 100 0.18 15.29 -5.73
CA ASP A 100 -0.75 14.67 -4.79
C ASP A 100 -1.61 13.55 -5.42
N ILE A 101 -1.57 13.40 -6.75
CA ILE A 101 -2.42 12.47 -7.48
C ILE A 101 -1.58 11.31 -7.98
N THR A 102 -1.94 10.09 -7.56
CA THR A 102 -1.20 8.89 -7.93
C THR A 102 -1.35 8.58 -9.44
N SER A 103 -0.26 8.14 -10.06
CA SER A 103 -0.21 7.71 -11.46
C SER A 103 0.21 6.25 -11.59
N TYR A 104 -0.44 5.53 -12.49
CA TYR A 104 -0.28 4.09 -12.73
C TYR A 104 0.12 3.86 -14.18
N LEU A 105 1.28 3.22 -14.39
CA LEU A 105 1.68 2.73 -15.70
C LEU A 105 1.36 1.24 -15.78
N THR A 106 0.53 0.87 -16.75
CA THR A 106 0.08 -0.52 -16.95
C THR A 106 0.44 -0.97 -18.36
N TYR A 107 1.02 -2.15 -18.47
CA TYR A 107 1.20 -2.82 -19.75
C TYR A 107 0.08 -3.84 -19.93
N GLN A 108 -0.73 -3.63 -20.96
CA GLN A 108 -1.76 -4.58 -21.39
C GLN A 108 -1.53 -4.84 -22.87
N THR A 109 -0.89 -5.97 -23.18
CA THR A 109 -0.43 -6.33 -24.52
C THR A 109 -1.47 -5.98 -25.60
N PRO A 110 -1.10 -5.23 -26.65
CA PRO A 110 0.22 -4.65 -26.95
C PRO A 110 0.45 -3.20 -26.43
N TYR A 111 -0.44 -2.68 -25.58
CA TYR A 111 -0.50 -1.27 -25.21
C TYR A 111 0.17 -0.94 -23.87
N PHE A 112 0.90 0.16 -23.85
CA PHE A 112 1.25 0.87 -22.61
C PHE A 112 0.19 1.93 -22.33
N LYS A 113 -0.38 1.88 -21.12
CA LYS A 113 -1.41 2.79 -20.66
C LYS A 113 -0.94 3.52 -19.42
N VAL A 114 -1.32 4.78 -19.29
CA VAL A 114 -1.12 5.56 -18.06
C VAL A 114 -2.46 6.02 -17.53
N TYR A 115 -2.79 5.60 -16.32
CA TYR A 115 -3.97 6.01 -15.58
C TYR A 115 -3.58 6.93 -14.44
N VAL A 116 -4.45 7.85 -14.07
CA VAL A 116 -4.22 8.80 -12.98
C VAL A 116 -5.46 8.96 -12.10
N GLY A 117 -5.19 9.12 -10.81
CA GLY A 117 -6.19 9.28 -9.77
C GLY A 117 -6.99 8.01 -9.47
N ASP A 118 -7.65 8.04 -8.32
CA ASP A 118 -8.61 7.04 -7.86
C ASP A 118 -9.87 7.82 -7.45
N PHE A 119 -10.93 7.77 -8.26
CA PHE A 119 -12.15 8.57 -8.04
C PHE A 119 -13.35 7.68 -7.75
N ARG A 120 -14.04 7.96 -6.64
CA ARG A 120 -15.20 7.16 -6.23
C ARG A 120 -16.44 7.52 -7.04
N THR A 121 -16.55 8.77 -7.47
CA THR A 121 -17.66 9.24 -8.31
C THR A 121 -17.18 9.74 -9.68
N LYS A 122 -18.03 9.59 -10.69
CA LYS A 122 -17.75 10.12 -12.05
C LYS A 122 -17.61 11.66 -12.04
N SER A 123 -18.31 12.34 -11.14
CA SER A 123 -18.25 13.80 -10.99
C SER A 123 -16.87 14.28 -10.54
N GLU A 124 -16.26 13.59 -9.57
CA GLU A 124 -14.87 13.86 -9.15
C GLU A 124 -13.89 13.70 -10.30
N ALA A 125 -13.97 12.57 -11.02
CA ALA A 125 -13.14 12.32 -12.20
C ALA A 125 -13.33 13.40 -13.27
N LEU A 126 -14.56 13.88 -13.46
CA LEU A 126 -14.87 14.91 -14.45
C LEU A 126 -14.20 16.27 -14.13
N LYS A 127 -14.08 16.63 -12.86
CA LYS A 127 -13.42 17.87 -12.44
C LYS A 127 -11.94 17.87 -12.87
N LEU A 128 -11.19 16.82 -12.52
CA LEU A 128 -9.79 16.71 -12.93
C LEU A 128 -9.66 16.54 -14.44
N TYR A 129 -10.54 15.76 -15.06
CA TYR A 129 -10.53 15.54 -16.51
C TYR A 129 -10.57 16.86 -17.31
N LYS A 130 -11.43 17.80 -16.92
CA LYS A 130 -11.52 19.12 -17.56
C LYS A 130 -10.22 19.92 -17.46
N GLN A 131 -9.48 19.78 -16.35
CA GLN A 131 -8.18 20.42 -16.18
C GLN A 131 -7.12 19.73 -17.06
N LEU A 132 -7.16 18.41 -17.16
CA LEU A 132 -6.20 17.61 -17.93
C LEU A 132 -6.38 17.73 -19.45
N GLN A 133 -7.59 18.00 -19.95
CA GLN A 133 -7.84 18.11 -21.40
C GLN A 133 -6.88 19.07 -22.12
N LYS A 134 -6.45 20.16 -21.45
CA LYS A 134 -5.51 21.13 -22.04
C LYS A 134 -4.11 20.54 -22.26
N SER A 135 -3.61 19.76 -21.29
CA SER A 135 -2.24 19.21 -21.31
C SER A 135 -2.16 17.80 -21.87
N PHE A 136 -3.28 17.07 -21.87
CA PHE A 136 -3.45 15.68 -22.25
C PHE A 136 -4.74 15.53 -23.09
N PRO A 137 -4.73 15.93 -24.37
CA PRO A 137 -5.94 15.92 -25.21
C PRO A 137 -6.49 14.52 -25.48
N LYS A 138 -5.65 13.48 -25.36
CA LYS A 138 -6.05 12.07 -25.48
C LYS A 138 -6.60 11.48 -24.17
N ALA A 139 -6.82 12.30 -23.15
CA ALA A 139 -7.33 11.83 -21.87
C ALA A 139 -8.77 11.28 -22.00
N PHE A 140 -9.11 10.26 -21.21
CA PHE A 140 -10.45 9.67 -21.17
C PHE A 140 -10.77 9.07 -19.80
N ILE A 141 -12.00 9.24 -19.31
CA ILE A 141 -12.46 8.66 -18.03
C ILE A 141 -12.83 7.19 -18.25
N VAL A 142 -12.25 6.29 -17.46
CA VAL A 142 -12.52 4.85 -17.51
C VAL A 142 -13.06 4.37 -16.16
N THR A 143 -13.90 3.33 -16.20
CA THR A 143 -14.26 2.55 -15.01
C THR A 143 -13.15 1.56 -14.69
N ASP A 144 -12.67 1.54 -13.45
CA ASP A 144 -11.60 0.64 -13.01
C ASP A 144 -11.76 0.29 -11.53
N LYS A 145 -11.00 -0.71 -11.07
CA LYS A 145 -10.84 -1.01 -9.65
C LYS A 145 -9.82 -0.01 -9.06
N ILE A 146 -10.29 0.84 -8.17
CA ILE A 146 -9.50 1.89 -7.53
C ILE A 146 -9.12 1.51 -6.11
N ASN A 147 -8.08 2.17 -5.59
CA ASN A 147 -7.78 2.07 -4.17
C ASN A 147 -8.77 2.97 -3.41
N PRO A 148 -9.39 2.50 -2.33
CA PRO A 148 -10.19 3.35 -1.48
C PRO A 148 -9.30 4.43 -0.84
N PRO A 149 -9.88 5.60 -0.50
CA PRO A 149 -9.15 6.63 0.23
C PRO A 149 -8.61 6.06 1.55
N LYS A 150 -7.42 6.52 1.94
CA LYS A 150 -6.84 6.17 3.24
C LYS A 150 -7.69 6.80 4.35
N LEU A 151 -8.09 5.99 5.32
CA LEU A 151 -8.84 6.39 6.52
C LEU A 151 -7.88 6.89 7.60
#